data_AF-K9RUX9-F1
#
_entry.id   AF-K9RUX9-F1
#
_cell.length_a   1.000
_cell.length_b   1.000
_cell.length_c   1.000
_cell.angle_alpha   90.00
_cell.angle_beta   90.00
_cell.angle_gamma   90.00
#
_symmetry.space_group_name_H-M   'P 1'
#
loop_
_entity.id
_entity.type
_entity.pdbx_description
1 polymer ?
#
loop_
_entity_poly.entity_id
_entity_poly.type
_entity_poly.pdbx_seq_one_letter_code
_entity_poly.pdbx_strand_id
1 'polypeptide(L)'
;MWPGWQPEEKVTVAYPQLPKVRSVLANGCGVIRLSHSTAWPASPQTVFQIGERTFALNILPPGPPPKCEKGMNATVELFRNPRRYNMDAYIGGFAPQAKVEVAYMNLPQTRSLSANACGLLVIRSTTTFPNNSIIVNGTPINRPSLAQRPAPICQQGKLFYPG
;
A
#
# COMPACT_ATOMS: atom_id res chain seq x y z
N MET A 1 6.88 28.79 2.34
CA MET A 1 7.90 28.41 1.34
C MET A 1 8.49 27.10 1.81
N TRP A 2 8.37 26.01 1.05
CA TRP A 2 9.02 24.74 1.42
C TRP A 2 10.54 24.92 1.26
N PRO A 3 11.35 24.76 2.31
CA PRO A 3 12.79 24.62 2.12
C PRO A 3 12.98 23.37 1.25
N GLY A 4 13.78 23.47 0.19
CA GLY A 4 14.04 22.31 -0.66
C GLY A 4 14.56 21.11 0.15
N TRP A 5 14.52 19.93 -0.46
CA TRP A 5 15.09 18.72 0.14
C TRP A 5 16.61 18.82 0.20
N GLN A 6 17.27 18.02 1.05
CA GLN A 6 18.71 17.87 0.94
C GLN A 6 19.07 17.22 -0.40
N PRO A 7 20.24 17.55 -0.99
CA PRO A 7 20.72 16.84 -2.19
C PRO A 7 20.69 15.33 -1.98
N GLU A 8 20.15 14.60 -2.95
CA GLU A 8 20.05 13.13 -2.95
C GLU A 8 19.17 12.52 -1.85
N GLU A 9 18.49 13.35 -1.06
CA GLU A 9 17.61 12.89 0.02
C GLU A 9 16.54 11.96 -0.53
N LYS A 10 16.36 10.81 0.14
CA LYS A 10 15.29 9.87 -0.15
C LYS A 10 14.00 10.35 0.51
N VAL A 11 13.06 10.77 -0.33
CA VAL A 11 11.73 11.22 0.07
C VAL A 11 10.73 10.12 -0.20
N THR A 12 9.86 9.86 0.77
CA THR A 12 8.75 8.90 0.59
C THR A 12 7.53 9.63 0.06
N VAL A 13 7.02 9.14 -1.07
CA VAL A 13 5.78 9.60 -1.68
C VAL A 13 4.74 8.50 -1.58
N ALA A 14 3.63 8.77 -0.92
CA ALA A 14 2.48 7.89 -0.83
C ALA A 14 1.38 8.32 -1.80
N TYR A 15 0.64 7.33 -2.31
CA TYR A 15 -0.42 7.50 -3.30
C TYR A 15 -1.73 6.98 -2.67
N PRO A 16 -2.52 7.83 -1.99
CA PRO A 16 -3.70 7.41 -1.22
C PRO A 16 -4.78 6.70 -2.04
N GLN A 17 -4.85 7.00 -3.33
CA GLN A 17 -5.83 6.42 -4.24
C GLN A 17 -5.39 5.07 -4.83
N LEU A 18 -4.17 4.64 -4.56
CA LEU A 18 -3.63 3.38 -5.06
C LEU A 18 -3.50 2.39 -3.88
N PRO A 19 -4.28 1.30 -3.88
CA PRO A 19 -4.17 0.30 -2.84
C PRO A 19 -2.82 -0.40 -2.94
N LYS A 20 -2.25 -0.75 -1.80
CA LYS A 20 -1.04 -1.58 -1.77
C LYS A 20 -1.43 -3.03 -2.04
N VAL A 21 -0.85 -3.65 -3.07
CA VAL A 21 -1.18 -5.02 -3.50
C VAL A 21 -0.05 -5.99 -3.19
N ARG A 22 -0.38 -7.18 -2.68
CA ARG A 22 0.55 -8.33 -2.60
C ARG A 22 -0.06 -9.61 -3.13
N SER A 23 0.81 -10.49 -3.62
CA SER A 23 0.46 -11.89 -3.86
C SER A 23 0.74 -12.71 -2.59
N VAL A 24 -0.21 -13.54 -2.20
CA VAL A 24 -0.08 -14.53 -1.11
C VAL A 24 -0.41 -15.91 -1.63
N LEU A 25 0.20 -16.94 -1.04
CA LEU A 25 -0.04 -18.32 -1.43
C LEU A 25 -1.11 -18.93 -0.51
N ALA A 26 -2.13 -19.55 -1.10
CA ALA A 26 -3.06 -20.39 -0.35
C ALA A 26 -2.34 -21.66 0.12
N ASN A 27 -2.66 -22.13 1.32
CA ASN A 27 -2.12 -23.39 1.81
C ASN A 27 -2.72 -24.60 1.07
N GLY A 28 -2.38 -25.82 1.49
CA GLY A 28 -2.90 -27.06 0.91
C GLY A 28 -4.42 -27.25 1.01
N CYS A 29 -5.11 -26.44 1.81
CA CYS A 29 -6.57 -26.46 1.98
C CYS A 29 -7.27 -25.23 1.37
N GLY A 30 -6.55 -24.42 0.57
CA GLY A 30 -7.16 -23.29 -0.09
C GLY A 30 -7.40 -22.06 0.80
N VAL A 31 -6.64 -21.93 1.90
CA VAL A 31 -6.74 -20.79 2.83
C VAL A 31 -5.51 -19.90 2.71
N ILE A 32 -5.74 -18.59 2.57
CA ILE A 32 -4.68 -17.58 2.69
C ILE A 32 -4.66 -17.00 4.10
N ARG A 33 -3.47 -16.59 4.55
CA ARG A 33 -3.27 -15.86 5.82
C ARG A 33 -2.79 -14.46 5.51
N LEU A 34 -3.51 -13.46 6.01
CA LEU A 34 -3.12 -12.06 5.95
C LEU A 34 -2.64 -11.63 7.33
N SER A 35 -1.33 -11.58 7.52
CA SER A 35 -0.74 -11.15 8.78
C SER A 35 -0.32 -9.69 8.80
N HIS A 36 -0.51 -9.09 9.97
CA HIS A 36 0.07 -7.81 10.33
C HIS A 36 1.60 -7.88 10.30
N SER A 37 2.24 -6.88 9.70
CA SER A 37 3.68 -6.68 9.71
C SER A 37 4.01 -5.21 9.47
N THR A 38 5.26 -4.81 9.63
CA THR A 38 5.71 -3.45 9.29
C THR A 38 5.50 -3.10 7.82
N ALA A 39 5.67 -4.07 6.92
CA ALA A 39 5.43 -3.88 5.48
C ALA A 39 3.93 -3.92 5.13
N TRP A 40 3.11 -4.60 5.92
CA TRP A 40 1.68 -4.79 5.70
C TRP A 40 0.94 -4.54 7.01
N PRO A 41 0.93 -3.29 7.50
CA PRO A 41 0.27 -2.98 8.75
C PRO A 41 -1.23 -3.22 8.58
N ALA A 42 -1.78 -4.02 9.49
CA ALA A 42 -3.22 -4.19 9.64
C ALA A 42 -3.69 -3.46 10.92
N SER A 43 -4.89 -2.91 10.85
CA SER A 43 -5.65 -2.33 11.95
C SER A 43 -7.10 -2.81 11.85
N PRO A 44 -7.95 -2.59 12.86
CA PRO A 44 -9.38 -2.94 12.77
C PRO A 44 -10.09 -2.31 11.55
N GLN A 45 -9.60 -1.18 11.04
CA GLN A 45 -10.12 -0.48 9.87
C GLN A 45 -9.55 -1.01 8.54
N THR A 46 -8.66 -2.01 8.57
CA THR A 46 -8.10 -2.58 7.34
C THR A 46 -9.18 -3.18 6.47
N VAL A 47 -9.18 -2.78 5.20
CA VAL A 47 -10.07 -3.29 4.16
C VAL A 47 -9.23 -3.97 3.09
N PHE A 48 -9.53 -5.24 2.85
CA PHE A 48 -8.90 -6.06 1.82
C PHE A 48 -9.84 -6.19 0.63
N GLN A 49 -9.29 -6.19 -0.57
CA GLN A 49 -10.00 -6.58 -1.79
C GLN A 49 -9.28 -7.76 -2.44
N ILE A 50 -10.04 -8.80 -2.81
CA ILE A 50 -9.56 -10.02 -3.45
C ILE A 50 -10.50 -10.33 -4.61
N GLY A 51 -10.01 -10.16 -5.83
CA GLY A 51 -10.88 -10.12 -7.01
C GLY A 51 -11.95 -9.04 -6.85
N GLU A 52 -13.21 -9.42 -6.98
CA GLU A 52 -14.36 -8.51 -6.83
C GLU A 52 -14.89 -8.41 -5.39
N ARG A 53 -14.32 -9.18 -4.45
CA ARG A 53 -14.82 -9.24 -3.07
C ARG A 53 -14.03 -8.31 -2.16
N THR A 54 -14.75 -7.60 -1.29
CA THR A 54 -14.17 -6.71 -0.28
C THR A 54 -14.45 -7.26 1.11
N PHE A 55 -13.44 -7.22 1.98
CA PHE A 55 -13.50 -7.71 3.35
C PHE A 55 -12.97 -6.65 4.30
N ALA A 56 -13.75 -6.26 5.31
CA ALA A 56 -13.26 -5.41 6.39
C ALA A 56 -12.82 -6.28 7.58
N LEU A 57 -11.66 -5.98 8.17
CA LEU A 57 -11.09 -6.84 9.22
C LEU A 57 -11.97 -6.87 10.49
N ASN A 58 -12.56 -5.73 10.86
CA ASN A 58 -13.44 -5.59 12.03
C ASN A 58 -14.76 -6.38 11.95
N ILE A 59 -15.22 -6.74 10.74
CA ILE A 59 -16.47 -7.51 10.58
C ILE A 59 -16.22 -9.02 10.52
N LEU A 60 -14.98 -9.46 10.36
CA LEU A 60 -14.67 -10.90 10.32
C LEU A 60 -14.92 -11.51 11.71
N PRO A 61 -15.68 -12.62 11.82
CA PRO A 61 -15.88 -13.26 13.12
C PRO A 61 -14.55 -13.73 13.71
N PRO A 62 -14.35 -13.64 15.04
CA PRO A 62 -13.19 -14.24 15.67
C PRO A 62 -13.28 -15.77 15.58
N GLY A 63 -12.17 -16.43 15.29
CA GLY A 63 -12.12 -17.87 15.20
C GLY A 63 -10.70 -18.41 15.35
N PRO A 64 -10.53 -19.69 15.72
CA PRO A 64 -9.22 -20.32 15.69
C PRO A 64 -8.70 -20.37 14.23
N PRO A 65 -7.37 -20.35 14.03
CA PRO A 65 -6.80 -20.64 12.71
C PRO A 65 -7.34 -21.98 12.20
N PRO A 66 -7.76 -22.07 10.93
CA PRO A 66 -8.28 -23.31 10.38
C PRO A 66 -7.19 -24.39 10.39
N LYS A 67 -7.57 -25.60 10.82
CA LYS A 67 -6.70 -26.78 10.71
C LYS A 67 -6.89 -27.37 9.31
N CYS A 68 -5.78 -27.54 8.60
CA CYS A 68 -5.80 -28.17 7.29
C CYS A 68 -5.63 -29.68 7.48
N GLU A 69 -6.72 -30.44 7.37
CA GLU A 69 -6.68 -31.89 7.30
C GLU A 69 -6.64 -32.34 5.83
N LYS A 70 -5.87 -33.42 5.57
CA LYS A 70 -5.52 -33.86 4.23
C LYS A 70 -6.78 -34.13 3.40
N GLY A 71 -6.99 -33.35 2.34
CA GLY A 71 -8.13 -33.52 1.41
C GLY A 71 -9.36 -32.66 1.71
N MET A 72 -9.36 -31.83 2.76
CA MET A 72 -10.44 -30.87 2.99
C MET A 72 -10.16 -29.57 2.23
N ASN A 73 -11.06 -29.22 1.31
CA ASN A 73 -11.18 -27.82 0.88
C ASN A 73 -11.89 -27.09 2.02
N ALA A 74 -11.22 -26.11 2.64
CA ALA A 74 -11.91 -25.26 3.58
C ALA A 74 -13.08 -24.62 2.84
N THR A 75 -14.30 -24.86 3.33
CA THR A 75 -15.45 -24.02 2.98
C THR A 75 -15.07 -22.57 3.26
N VAL A 76 -15.67 -21.61 2.54
CA VAL A 76 -15.32 -20.18 2.64
C VAL A 76 -15.56 -19.70 4.07
N GLU A 77 -14.57 -19.87 4.92
CA GLU A 77 -14.61 -19.42 6.29
C GLU A 77 -13.65 -18.23 6.41
N LEU A 78 -14.21 -17.15 6.94
CA LEU A 78 -13.54 -15.86 7.07
C LEU A 78 -13.40 -15.61 8.57
N PHE A 79 -12.19 -15.63 9.10
CA PHE A 79 -12.01 -15.37 10.53
C PHE A 79 -10.83 -14.45 10.80
N ARG A 80 -10.89 -13.79 11.95
CA ARG A 80 -9.74 -13.10 12.54
C ARG A 80 -9.17 -13.89 13.71
N ASN A 81 -7.85 -13.85 13.89
CA ASN A 81 -7.16 -14.57 14.96
C ASN A 81 -7.20 -13.78 16.29
N PRO A 82 -7.91 -14.26 17.33
CA PRO A 82 -7.91 -13.59 18.63
C PRO A 82 -6.55 -13.57 19.32
N ARG A 83 -5.64 -14.51 18.97
CA ARG A 83 -4.31 -14.64 19.59
C ARG A 83 -3.29 -13.60 19.12
N ARG A 84 -3.56 -12.86 18.04
CA ARG A 84 -2.68 -11.80 17.52
C ARG A 84 -3.41 -10.47 17.43
N TYR A 85 -4.03 -10.07 18.54
CA TYR A 85 -4.80 -8.82 18.65
C TYR A 85 -5.88 -8.65 17.58
N ASN A 86 -6.44 -9.75 17.05
CA ASN A 86 -7.41 -9.73 15.95
C ASN A 86 -6.89 -9.10 14.63
N MET A 87 -5.56 -9.03 14.44
CA MET A 87 -4.96 -8.39 13.27
C MET A 87 -4.58 -9.34 12.14
N ASP A 88 -4.65 -10.65 12.38
CA ASP A 88 -4.50 -11.66 11.33
C ASP A 88 -5.89 -12.03 10.79
N ALA A 89 -6.04 -12.09 9.46
CA ALA A 89 -7.21 -12.65 8.80
C ALA A 89 -6.88 -13.97 8.09
N TYR A 90 -7.82 -14.91 8.13
CA TYR A 90 -7.82 -16.15 7.36
C TYR A 90 -9.01 -16.13 6.42
N ILE A 91 -8.76 -16.41 5.15
CA ILE A 91 -9.76 -16.35 4.08
C ILE A 91 -9.64 -17.65 3.30
N GLY A 92 -10.69 -18.49 3.35
CA GLY A 92 -10.81 -19.73 2.59
C GLY A 92 -11.50 -19.55 1.23
N GLY A 93 -11.61 -20.65 0.48
CA GLY A 93 -12.30 -20.71 -0.81
C GLY A 93 -11.41 -20.62 -2.05
N PHE A 94 -10.09 -20.78 -1.90
CA PHE A 94 -9.16 -20.80 -3.03
C PHE A 94 -8.78 -22.23 -3.41
N ALA A 95 -8.25 -22.43 -4.61
CA ALA A 95 -7.61 -23.70 -4.93
C ALA A 95 -6.34 -23.90 -4.06
N PRO A 96 -6.01 -25.15 -3.66
CA PRO A 96 -4.78 -25.43 -2.95
C PRO A 96 -3.55 -24.86 -3.69
N GLN A 97 -2.64 -24.22 -2.96
CA GLN A 97 -1.42 -23.60 -3.52
C GLN A 97 -1.67 -22.50 -4.57
N ALA A 98 -2.89 -21.98 -4.68
CA ALA A 98 -3.18 -20.87 -5.57
C ALA A 98 -2.44 -19.60 -5.11
N LYS A 99 -1.93 -18.84 -6.08
CA LYS A 99 -1.50 -17.45 -5.85
C LYS A 99 -2.72 -16.56 -5.85
N VAL A 100 -2.88 -15.76 -4.80
CA VAL A 100 -4.02 -14.87 -4.60
C VAL A 100 -3.50 -13.45 -4.47
N GLU A 101 -4.01 -12.54 -5.30
CA GLU A 101 -3.72 -11.12 -5.18
C GLU A 101 -4.65 -10.46 -4.15
N VAL A 102 -4.07 -9.65 -3.28
CA VAL A 102 -4.75 -9.00 -2.17
C VAL A 102 -4.39 -7.52 -2.17
N ALA A 103 -5.39 -6.68 -2.42
CA ALA A 103 -5.27 -5.24 -2.37
C ALA A 103 -5.69 -4.72 -0.99
N TYR A 104 -4.89 -3.83 -0.39
CA TYR A 104 -5.17 -3.17 0.88
C TYR A 104 -5.70 -1.78 0.59
N MET A 105 -7.02 -1.61 0.66
CA MET A 105 -7.71 -0.42 0.16
C MET A 105 -7.39 0.84 0.95
N ASN A 106 -7.06 0.70 2.23
CA ASN A 106 -6.71 1.81 3.11
C ASN A 106 -5.20 1.89 3.42
N LEU A 107 -4.37 1.11 2.72
CA LEU A 107 -2.91 1.20 2.81
C LEU A 107 -2.38 1.74 1.48
N PRO A 108 -1.88 2.99 1.44
CA PRO A 108 -1.42 3.57 0.19
C PRO A 108 -0.20 2.84 -0.34
N GLN A 109 -0.11 2.75 -1.66
CA GLN A 109 1.14 2.42 -2.32
C GLN A 109 2.15 3.56 -2.09
N THR A 110 3.41 3.21 -1.87
CA THR A 110 4.48 4.19 -1.64
C THR A 110 5.63 3.98 -2.61
N ARG A 111 6.36 5.07 -2.88
CA ARG A 111 7.61 5.07 -3.63
C ARG A 111 8.64 5.89 -2.89
N SER A 112 9.87 5.41 -2.87
CA SER A 112 11.02 6.22 -2.49
C SER A 112 11.56 6.90 -3.75
N LEU A 113 11.70 8.21 -3.70
CA LEU A 113 12.27 9.04 -4.77
C LEU A 113 13.43 9.83 -4.18
N SER A 114 14.46 10.08 -4.99
CA SER A 114 15.59 10.90 -4.56
C SER A 114 15.45 12.32 -5.11
N ALA A 115 15.72 13.30 -4.26
CA ALA A 115 15.93 14.68 -4.70
C ALA A 115 17.19 14.75 -5.57
N ASN A 116 17.24 15.71 -6.51
CA ASN A 116 18.44 15.93 -7.31
C ASN A 116 19.53 16.67 -6.50
N ALA A 117 20.67 16.94 -7.13
CA ALA A 117 21.80 17.63 -6.52
C ALA A 117 21.47 19.05 -5.99
N CYS A 118 20.35 19.65 -6.40
CA CYS A 118 19.89 20.95 -5.93
C CYS A 118 18.71 20.85 -4.94
N GLY A 119 18.36 19.64 -4.47
CA GLY A 119 17.25 19.46 -3.55
C GLY A 119 15.85 19.48 -4.17
N LEU A 120 15.75 19.38 -5.50
CA LEU A 120 14.46 19.30 -6.20
C LEU A 120 13.98 17.85 -6.31
N LEU A 121 12.75 17.61 -5.89
CA LEU A 121 12.06 16.35 -6.06
C LEU A 121 11.12 16.42 -7.27
N VAL A 122 11.30 15.52 -8.23
CA VAL A 122 10.43 15.45 -9.43
C VAL A 122 9.52 14.24 -9.36
N ILE A 123 8.21 14.48 -9.31
CA ILE A 123 7.19 13.43 -9.23
C ILE A 123 6.44 13.36 -10.55
N ARG A 124 6.81 12.40 -11.41
CA ARG A 124 6.18 12.21 -12.71
C ARG A 124 4.97 11.29 -12.60
N SER A 125 3.86 11.69 -13.21
CA SER A 125 2.69 10.83 -13.37
C SER A 125 3.04 9.68 -14.31
N THR A 126 2.58 8.48 -13.98
CA THR A 126 2.61 7.30 -14.86
C THR A 126 1.27 6.58 -14.79
N THR A 127 1.04 5.59 -15.64
CA THR A 127 -0.16 4.74 -15.57
C THR A 127 -0.27 4.01 -14.24
N THR A 128 0.84 3.53 -13.69
CA THR A 128 0.89 2.86 -12.38
C THR A 128 0.86 3.84 -11.21
N PHE A 129 1.36 5.07 -11.40
CA PHE A 129 1.43 6.09 -10.35
C PHE A 129 0.86 7.42 -10.84
N PRO A 130 -0.47 7.58 -10.90
CA PRO A 130 -1.10 8.88 -11.11
C PRO A 130 -0.75 9.83 -9.96
N ASN A 131 -0.40 11.09 -10.28
CA ASN A 131 0.05 12.07 -9.28
C ASN A 131 -0.95 13.21 -9.01
N ASN A 132 -2.25 12.98 -9.21
CA ASN A 132 -3.28 13.99 -8.96
C ASN A 132 -3.38 14.34 -7.46
N SER A 133 -3.29 13.33 -6.58
CA SER A 133 -3.28 13.49 -5.13
C SER A 133 -2.23 12.55 -4.54
N ILE A 134 -1.26 13.11 -3.82
CA ILE A 134 -0.14 12.38 -3.22
C ILE A 134 0.14 12.91 -1.82
N ILE A 135 0.89 12.16 -1.03
CA ILE A 135 1.40 12.60 0.27
C ILE A 135 2.92 12.52 0.22
N VAL A 136 3.61 13.61 0.48
CA VAL A 136 5.08 13.70 0.48
C VAL A 136 5.55 13.94 1.91
N ASN A 137 6.26 12.97 2.50
CA ASN A 137 6.67 12.98 3.93
C ASN A 137 5.54 13.44 4.88
N GLY A 138 4.35 12.87 4.70
CA GLY A 138 3.17 13.18 5.53
C GLY A 138 2.36 14.41 5.10
N THR A 139 2.87 15.24 4.18
CA THR A 139 2.14 16.42 3.69
C THR A 139 1.31 16.09 2.45
N PRO A 140 -0.02 16.27 2.48
CA PRO A 140 -0.86 16.06 1.30
C PRO A 140 -0.60 17.16 0.25
N ILE A 141 -0.49 16.75 -1.01
CA ILE A 141 -0.32 17.61 -2.17
C ILE A 141 -1.39 17.25 -3.19
N ASN A 142 -2.20 18.24 -3.55
CA ASN A 142 -3.18 18.15 -4.62
C ASN A 142 -2.62 18.89 -5.84
N ARG A 143 -2.15 18.15 -6.85
CA ARG A 143 -1.47 18.74 -8.02
C ARG A 143 -2.34 19.77 -8.76
N PRO A 144 -3.64 19.51 -9.04
CA PRO A 144 -4.55 20.49 -9.60
C PRO A 144 -4.65 21.84 -8.87
N SER A 145 -4.40 21.89 -7.55
CA SER A 145 -4.48 23.14 -6.78
C SER A 145 -3.17 23.91 -6.73
N LEU A 146 -2.10 23.39 -7.34
CA LEU A 146 -0.79 24.06 -7.35
C LEU A 146 -0.75 25.12 -8.44
N ALA A 147 -0.22 26.30 -8.10
CA ALA A 147 0.09 27.33 -9.08
C ALA A 147 1.13 26.79 -10.07
N GLN A 148 0.85 26.96 -11.37
CA GLN A 148 1.81 26.62 -12.42
C GLN A 148 2.89 27.70 -12.47
N ARG A 149 4.15 27.27 -12.44
CA ARG A 149 5.32 28.13 -12.57
C ARG A 149 6.37 27.43 -13.45
N PRO A 150 7.24 28.19 -14.13
CA PRO A 150 8.41 27.61 -14.80
C PRO A 150 9.20 26.72 -13.84
N ALA A 151 9.58 25.55 -14.30
CA ALA A 151 10.37 24.62 -13.49
C ALA A 151 11.76 25.23 -13.23
N PRO A 152 12.23 25.24 -11.98
CA PRO A 152 13.59 25.66 -11.70
C PRO A 152 14.61 24.69 -12.33
N ILE A 153 15.76 25.24 -12.71
CA ILE A 153 16.89 24.53 -13.31
C ILE A 153 17.94 24.30 -12.23
N CYS A 154 18.51 23.10 -12.19
CA CYS A 154 19.66 22.79 -11.36
C CYS A 154 20.94 22.93 -12.19
N GLN A 155 21.81 23.89 -11.86
CA GLN A 155 23.13 24.03 -12.48
C GLN A 155 24.20 24.06 -11.39
N GLN A 156 25.18 23.16 -11.47
CA GLN A 156 26.32 23.09 -10.53
C GLN A 156 25.89 23.05 -9.04
N GLY A 157 24.82 22.30 -8.72
CA GLY A 157 24.30 22.19 -7.35
C GLY A 157 23.54 23.42 -6.85
N LYS A 158 23.29 24.42 -7.71
CA LYS A 158 22.50 25.61 -7.42
C LYS A 158 21.21 25.66 -8.23
N LEU A 159 20.17 26.20 -7.60
CA LEU A 159 18.82 26.24 -8.12
C LEU A 159 18.54 27.61 -8.75
N PHE A 160 18.19 27.61 -10.03
CA PHE A 160 17.95 28.79 -10.85
C PHE A 160 16.48 28.82 -11.27
N TYR A 161 15.80 29.95 -11.07
CA TYR A 161 14.43 30.13 -11.53
C TYR A 161 14.47 30.91 -12.85
N PRO A 162 14.09 30.30 -13.99
CA PRO A 162 13.89 31.08 -15.21
C PRO A 162 12.76 32.08 -14.96
N GLY A 163 13.03 33.36 -15.24
CA GLY A 163 12.07 34.45 -15.12
C GLY A 163 10.95 34.38 -16.15
#